data_AF-A0A529KPF4-F1
#
_entry.id   AF-A0A529KPF4-F1
#
_cell.length_a   1.000
_cell.length_b   1.000
_cell.length_c   1.000
_cell.angle_alpha   90.00
_cell.angle_beta   90.00
_cell.angle_gamma   90.00
#
_symmetry.space_group_name_H-M   'P 1'
#
loop_
_entity.id
_entity.type
_entity.pdbx_description
1 polymer ?
#
loop_
_entity_poly.entity_id
_entity_poly.type
_entity_poly.pdbx_seq_one_letter_code
_entity_poly.pdbx_strand_id
1 'polypeptide(L)'
;MGVIGSSAVLVGFLAYYANALSSLPAGATTAQVIIAGLKPVGLTVALLGLIAWYLRWMNRWFERYADAEFQLKQFDLDIDRASWVVEAALEWRLSQEKSMPEHLLETISRNLFARGEKDESADMHPADYLASAILGRASGVNLKVPGAEISLTGKDLKRLQTDEG
;
A
#
# COMPACT_ATOMS: atom_id res chain seq x y z
N MET A 1 -20.48 -1.45 20.05
CA MET A 1 -20.36 -2.83 19.50
C MET A 1 -18.92 -3.35 19.45
N GLY A 2 -17.88 -2.53 19.21
CA GLY A 2 -16.50 -3.02 19.04
C GLY A 2 -15.83 -3.63 20.29
N VAL A 3 -16.14 -3.13 21.50
CA VAL A 3 -15.51 -3.62 22.75
C VAL A 3 -16.03 -5.00 23.16
N ILE A 4 -17.33 -5.23 22.98
CA ILE A 4 -17.98 -6.51 23.32
C ILE A 4 -17.51 -7.62 22.36
N GLY A 5 -17.36 -7.30 21.07
CA GLY A 5 -16.81 -8.23 20.08
C GLY A 5 -15.37 -8.62 20.37
N SER A 6 -14.51 -7.65 20.73
CA SER A 6 -13.11 -7.93 21.08
C SER A 6 -12.97 -8.77 22.36
N SER A 7 -13.81 -8.50 23.36
CA SER A 7 -13.84 -9.28 24.60
C SER A 7 -14.27 -10.73 24.37
N ALA A 8 -15.29 -10.97 23.54
CA ALA A 8 -15.75 -12.32 23.20
C ALA A 8 -14.67 -13.14 22.47
N VAL A 9 -13.90 -12.52 21.57
CA VAL A 9 -12.80 -13.17 20.86
C VAL A 9 -11.69 -13.57 21.84
N LEU A 10 -11.31 -12.68 22.78
CA LEU A 10 -10.30 -12.98 23.80
C LEU A 10 -10.75 -14.11 24.73
N VAL A 11 -12.00 -14.10 25.16
CA VAL A 11 -12.57 -15.18 26.01
C VAL A 11 -12.59 -16.51 25.26
N GLY A 12 -12.99 -16.52 23.98
CA GLY A 12 -12.96 -17.71 23.14
C GLY A 12 -11.55 -18.26 22.95
N PHE A 13 -10.56 -17.37 22.75
CA PHE A 13 -9.15 -17.75 22.64
C PHE A 13 -8.66 -18.36 23.97
N LEU A 14 -8.91 -17.71 25.11
CA LEU A 14 -8.55 -18.25 26.42
C LEU A 14 -9.20 -19.60 26.72
N ALA A 15 -10.48 -19.78 26.38
CA ALA A 15 -11.18 -21.05 26.53
C ALA A 15 -10.57 -22.15 25.64
N TYR A 16 -10.16 -21.83 24.42
CA TYR A 16 -9.46 -22.77 23.53
C TYR A 16 -8.12 -23.22 24.12
N TYR A 17 -7.33 -22.28 24.66
CA TYR A 17 -6.05 -22.59 25.31
C TYR A 17 -6.23 -23.44 26.57
N ALA A 18 -7.23 -23.12 27.38
CA ALA A 18 -7.56 -23.90 28.58
C ALA A 18 -7.96 -25.34 28.23
N ASN A 19 -8.77 -25.54 27.17
CA ASN A 19 -9.15 -26.87 26.69
C ASN A 19 -7.97 -27.65 26.08
N ALA A 20 -7.07 -26.97 25.38
CA ALA A 20 -5.86 -27.59 24.83
C ALA A 20 -4.93 -28.08 25.96
N LEU A 21 -4.89 -27.39 27.10
CA LEU A 21 -4.07 -27.77 28.25
C LEU A 21 -4.74 -28.85 29.13
N SER A 22 -6.07 -28.81 29.28
CA SER A 22 -6.82 -29.76 30.11
C SER A 22 -7.05 -31.13 29.45
N SER A 23 -6.90 -31.22 28.13
CA SER A 23 -7.03 -32.48 27.38
C SER A 23 -5.79 -33.38 27.43
N LEU A 24 -4.72 -32.96 28.11
CA LEU A 24 -3.50 -33.75 28.28
C LEU A 24 -3.70 -34.83 29.37
N PRO A 25 -3.46 -36.12 29.06
CA PRO A 25 -3.56 -37.20 30.05
C PRO A 25 -2.46 -37.11 31.11
N ALA A 26 -2.75 -37.55 32.34
CA ALA A 26 -1.86 -37.42 33.52
C ALA A 26 -0.51 -38.19 33.43
N GLY A 27 -0.26 -38.93 32.34
CA GLY A 27 1.00 -39.60 32.02
C GLY A 27 1.55 -39.25 30.63
N ALA A 28 1.23 -38.06 30.12
CA ALA A 28 1.59 -37.65 28.77
C ALA A 28 3.11 -37.60 28.55
N THR A 29 3.58 -38.25 27.49
CA THR A 29 4.97 -38.22 27.04
C THR A 29 5.37 -36.80 26.63
N THR A 30 6.65 -36.42 26.80
CA THR A 30 7.17 -35.08 26.43
C THR A 30 6.80 -34.64 25.01
N ALA A 31 6.73 -35.59 24.06
CA ALA A 31 6.31 -35.33 22.69
C ALA A 31 4.84 -34.85 22.58
N GLN A 32 3.93 -35.37 23.40
CA GLN A 32 2.51 -34.98 23.38
C GLN A 32 2.31 -33.56 23.92
N VAL A 33 3.10 -33.16 24.92
CA VAL A 33 3.09 -31.78 25.46
C VAL A 33 3.57 -30.79 24.41
N ILE A 34 4.64 -31.10 23.67
CA ILE A 34 5.17 -30.24 22.62
C ILE A 34 4.17 -30.08 21.47
N ILE A 35 3.55 -31.18 21.02
CA ILE A 35 2.55 -31.15 19.94
C ILE A 35 1.28 -30.39 20.37
N ALA A 36 0.86 -30.54 21.62
CA ALA A 36 -0.28 -29.80 22.18
C ALA A 36 0.01 -28.29 22.27
N GLY A 37 1.25 -27.89 22.58
CA GLY A 37 1.69 -26.49 22.62
C GLY A 37 1.90 -25.85 21.25
N LEU A 38 2.21 -26.64 20.22
CA LEU A 38 2.52 -26.12 18.89
C LEU A 38 1.34 -25.42 18.21
N LYS A 39 0.13 -25.97 18.34
CA LYS A 39 -1.10 -25.40 17.76
C LYS A 39 -1.44 -24.01 18.30
N PRO A 40 -1.52 -23.80 19.63
CA PRO A 40 -1.77 -22.46 20.18
C PRO A 40 -0.67 -21.47 19.79
N VAL A 41 0.61 -21.85 19.92
CA VAL A 41 1.74 -20.98 19.55
C VAL A 41 1.72 -20.62 18.08
N GLY A 42 1.40 -21.57 17.19
CA GLY A 42 1.22 -21.28 15.77
C GLY A 42 0.08 -20.29 15.51
N LEU A 43 -1.04 -20.42 16.24
CA LEU A 43 -2.17 -19.51 16.13
C LEU A 43 -1.85 -18.09 16.61
N THR A 44 -1.06 -17.91 17.68
CA THR A 44 -0.63 -16.57 18.11
C THR A 44 0.32 -15.93 17.12
N VAL A 45 1.29 -16.68 16.62
CA VAL A 45 2.22 -16.17 15.60
C VAL A 45 1.46 -15.79 14.33
N ALA A 46 0.53 -16.64 13.87
CA ALA A 46 -0.31 -16.34 12.71
C ALA A 46 -1.20 -15.11 12.94
N LEU A 47 -1.80 -14.97 14.11
CA LEU A 47 -2.63 -13.81 14.47
C LEU A 47 -1.80 -12.52 14.49
N LEU A 48 -0.62 -12.54 15.11
CA LEU A 48 0.28 -11.39 15.14
C LEU A 48 0.75 -11.00 13.74
N GLY A 49 1.10 -12.00 12.92
CA GLY A 49 1.44 -11.79 11.51
C GLY A 49 0.29 -11.17 10.72
N LEU A 50 -0.94 -11.66 10.91
CA LEU A 50 -2.13 -11.12 10.26
C LEU A 50 -2.40 -9.68 10.68
N ILE A 51 -2.27 -9.35 11.98
CA ILE A 51 -2.43 -8.00 12.49
C ILE A 51 -1.38 -7.06 11.90
N ALA A 52 -0.11 -7.47 11.90
CA ALA A 52 0.97 -6.66 11.33
C ALA A 52 0.77 -6.40 9.83
N TRP A 53 0.39 -7.45 9.08
CA TRP A 53 0.04 -7.33 7.67
C TRP A 53 -1.17 -6.41 7.46
N TYR A 54 -2.22 -6.57 8.27
CA TYR A 54 -3.44 -5.76 8.19
C TYR A 54 -3.18 -4.29 8.45
N LEU A 55 -2.38 -3.94 9.48
CA LEU A 55 -2.03 -2.55 9.77
C LEU A 55 -1.28 -1.90 8.61
N ARG A 56 -0.34 -2.63 7.99
CA ARG A 56 0.39 -2.13 6.82
C ARG A 56 -0.54 -1.93 5.63
N TRP A 57 -1.43 -2.89 5.38
CA TRP A 57 -2.43 -2.79 4.33
C TRP A 57 -3.37 -1.59 4.56
N MET A 58 -3.80 -1.40 5.80
CA MET A 58 -4.71 -0.34 6.20
C MET A 58 -4.08 1.06 6.04
N ASN A 59 -2.82 1.25 6.44
CA ASN A 59 -2.11 2.51 6.21
C ASN A 59 -2.06 2.87 4.71
N ARG A 60 -1.67 1.90 3.87
CA ARG A 60 -1.63 2.10 2.41
C ARG A 60 -3.00 2.41 1.83
N TRP A 61 -4.05 1.79 2.36
CA TRP A 61 -5.43 2.06 1.94
C TRP A 61 -5.85 3.48 2.31
N PHE A 62 -5.52 3.94 3.53
CA PHE A 62 -5.86 5.29 3.97
C PHE A 62 -5.16 6.38 3.17
N GLU A 63 -3.89 6.19 2.82
CA GLU A 63 -3.15 7.11 1.94
C GLU A 63 -3.86 7.25 0.59
N ARG A 64 -4.15 6.13 -0.07
CA ARG A 64 -4.88 6.14 -1.37
C ARG A 64 -6.26 6.77 -1.27
N TYR A 65 -6.96 6.52 -0.17
CA TYR A 65 -8.28 7.08 0.06
C TYR A 65 -8.21 8.60 0.26
N ALA A 66 -7.26 9.08 1.07
CA ALA A 66 -7.03 10.50 1.28
C ALA A 66 -6.65 11.21 -0.04
N ASP A 67 -5.75 10.62 -0.83
CA ASP A 67 -5.34 11.17 -2.13
C ASP A 67 -6.52 11.27 -3.10
N ALA A 68 -7.36 10.24 -3.17
CA ALA A 68 -8.56 10.25 -4.01
C ALA A 68 -9.55 11.33 -3.56
N GLU A 69 -9.74 11.50 -2.25
CA GLU A 69 -10.59 12.53 -1.66
C GLU A 69 -10.07 13.95 -1.95
N PHE A 70 -8.74 14.17 -1.87
CA PHE A 70 -8.13 15.45 -2.24
C PHE A 70 -8.31 15.75 -3.73
N GLN A 71 -8.12 14.75 -4.59
CA GLN A 71 -8.35 14.91 -6.04
C GLN A 71 -9.81 15.25 -6.35
N LEU A 72 -10.76 14.63 -5.64
CA LEU A 72 -12.18 14.93 -5.80
C LEU A 72 -12.50 16.37 -5.40
N LYS A 73 -11.99 16.83 -4.25
CA LYS A 73 -12.18 18.22 -3.80
C LYS A 73 -11.53 19.24 -4.74
N GLN A 74 -10.35 18.93 -5.27
CA GLN A 74 -9.70 19.79 -6.25
C GLN A 74 -10.52 19.86 -7.53
N PHE A 75 -11.08 18.74 -7.98
CA PHE A 75 -11.95 18.68 -9.14
C PHE A 75 -13.22 19.52 -8.96
N ASP A 76 -13.84 19.46 -7.78
CA ASP A 76 -15.00 20.30 -7.45
C ASP A 76 -14.65 21.80 -7.52
N LEU A 77 -13.49 22.21 -6.97
CA LEU A 77 -13.02 23.60 -7.06
C LEU A 77 -12.71 24.04 -8.50
N ASP A 78 -12.21 23.14 -9.33
CA ASP A 78 -11.97 23.41 -10.75
C ASP A 78 -13.29 23.54 -11.53
N ILE A 79 -14.34 22.78 -11.18
CA ILE A 79 -15.69 22.97 -11.72
C ILE A 79 -16.20 24.37 -11.40
N ASP A 80 -16.13 24.79 -10.14
CA ASP A 80 -16.60 26.12 -9.72
C ASP A 80 -15.84 27.23 -10.46
N ARG A 81 -14.51 27.09 -10.58
CA ARG A 81 -13.68 28.05 -11.31
C ARG A 81 -14.04 28.09 -12.79
N ALA A 82 -14.19 26.92 -13.43
CA ALA A 82 -14.58 26.84 -14.83
C ALA A 82 -15.96 27.49 -15.05
N SER A 83 -16.91 27.28 -14.14
CA SER A 83 -18.22 27.93 -14.20
C SER A 83 -18.10 29.45 -14.15
N TRP A 84 -17.25 29.98 -13.26
CA TRP A 84 -17.00 31.42 -13.19
C TRP A 84 -16.32 31.96 -14.45
N VAL A 85 -15.36 31.23 -15.04
CA VAL A 85 -14.74 31.62 -16.33
C VAL A 85 -15.78 31.71 -17.44
N VAL A 86 -16.67 30.72 -17.53
CA VAL A 86 -17.74 30.71 -18.54
C VAL A 86 -18.70 31.88 -18.34
N GLU A 87 -19.10 32.15 -17.10
CA GLU A 87 -19.96 33.29 -16.77
C GLU A 87 -19.29 34.62 -17.13
N ALA A 88 -18.04 34.83 -16.74
CA ALA A 88 -17.28 36.03 -17.06
C ALA A 88 -17.07 36.21 -18.57
N ALA A 89 -16.82 35.12 -19.31
CA ALA A 89 -16.70 35.16 -20.77
C ALA A 89 -18.02 35.55 -21.44
N LEU A 90 -19.14 35.08 -20.90
CA LEU A 90 -20.47 35.39 -21.40
C LEU A 90 -20.86 36.85 -21.09
N GLU A 91 -20.62 37.32 -19.87
CA GLU A 91 -20.86 38.71 -19.47
C GLU A 91 -20.01 39.71 -20.28
N TRP A 92 -18.74 39.38 -20.54
CA TRP A 92 -17.87 40.18 -21.39
C TRP A 92 -18.42 40.31 -22.81
N ARG A 93 -18.86 39.18 -23.39
CA ARG A 93 -19.46 39.16 -24.73
C ARG A 93 -20.74 39.98 -24.78
N LEU A 94 -21.58 39.92 -23.75
CA LEU A 94 -22.80 40.70 -23.65
C LEU A 94 -22.52 42.22 -23.50
N SER A 95 -21.48 42.58 -22.76
CA SER A 95 -21.16 43.98 -22.45
C SER A 95 -20.38 44.70 -23.55
N GLN A 96 -19.47 44.00 -24.22
CA GLN A 96 -18.51 44.58 -25.18
C GLN A 96 -18.82 44.22 -26.64
N GLU A 97 -19.83 43.38 -26.89
CA GLU A 97 -20.17 42.76 -28.20
C GLU A 97 -18.98 42.08 -28.90
N LYS A 98 -17.91 41.79 -28.15
CA LYS A 98 -16.66 41.21 -28.63
C LYS A 98 -16.29 40.00 -27.78
N SER A 99 -15.60 39.04 -28.37
CA SER A 99 -15.03 37.92 -27.63
C SER A 99 -13.99 38.41 -26.61
N MET A 100 -13.90 37.71 -25.48
CA MET A 100 -12.86 37.95 -24.49
C MET A 100 -11.48 37.80 -25.14
N PRO A 101 -10.50 38.68 -24.83
CA PRO A 101 -9.14 38.53 -25.32
C PRO A 101 -8.52 37.21 -24.88
N GLU A 102 -7.87 36.51 -25.83
CA GLU A 102 -7.49 35.11 -25.60
C GLU A 102 -6.41 34.92 -24.54
N HIS A 103 -5.54 35.90 -24.36
CA HIS A 103 -4.55 35.89 -23.27
C HIS A 103 -5.19 35.90 -21.86
N LEU A 104 -6.36 36.52 -21.69
CA LEU A 104 -7.08 36.55 -20.41
C LEU A 104 -7.74 35.20 -20.16
N LEU A 105 -8.40 34.66 -21.19
CA LEU A 105 -9.06 33.37 -21.12
C LEU A 105 -8.05 32.26 -20.81
N GLU A 106 -6.91 32.25 -21.48
CA GLU A 106 -5.80 31.32 -21.22
C GLU A 106 -5.25 31.48 -19.80
N THR A 107 -5.16 32.71 -19.29
CA THR A 107 -4.64 32.96 -17.93
C THR A 107 -5.58 32.44 -16.84
N ILE A 108 -6.90 32.63 -17.00
CA ILE A 108 -7.89 32.26 -15.98
C ILE A 108 -8.25 30.76 -16.06
N SER A 109 -8.21 30.17 -17.26
CA SER A 109 -8.42 28.73 -17.47
C SER A 109 -7.19 27.86 -17.19
N ARG A 110 -6.02 28.46 -16.94
CA ARG A 110 -4.78 27.72 -16.72
C ARG A 110 -4.89 26.74 -15.54
N ASN A 111 -4.38 25.54 -15.74
CA ASN A 111 -4.35 24.42 -14.78
C ASN A 111 -5.73 23.89 -14.36
N LEU A 112 -6.82 24.30 -15.01
CA LEU A 112 -8.11 23.63 -14.80
C LEU A 112 -7.99 22.15 -15.15
N PHE A 113 -8.36 21.28 -14.22
CA PHE A 113 -8.37 19.83 -14.38
C PHE A 113 -6.99 19.22 -14.66
N ALA A 114 -5.91 19.94 -14.35
CA ALA A 114 -4.57 19.39 -14.44
C ALA A 114 -4.37 18.31 -13.37
N ARG A 115 -4.42 17.04 -13.77
CA ARG A 115 -4.01 15.93 -12.89
C ARG A 115 -2.50 16.03 -12.69
N GLY A 116 -2.07 16.19 -11.44
CA GLY A 116 -0.67 15.97 -11.09
C GLY A 116 -0.27 14.55 -11.51
N GLU A 117 0.89 14.41 -12.16
CA GLU A 117 1.45 13.10 -12.49
C GLU A 117 1.45 12.25 -11.21
N LYS A 118 0.68 11.16 -11.24
CA LYS A 118 0.72 10.17 -10.17
C LYS A 118 2.16 9.66 -10.11
N ASP A 119 2.76 9.77 -8.94
CA ASP A 119 4.04 9.13 -8.65
C ASP A 119 3.85 7.60 -8.79
N GLU A 120 4.24 7.04 -9.95
CA GLU A 120 4.21 5.59 -10.21
C GLU A 120 4.99 4.79 -9.16
N SER A 121 5.89 5.45 -8.40
CA SER A 121 6.65 4.80 -7.33
C SER A 121 5.83 4.51 -6.06
N ALA A 122 4.63 5.08 -5.92
CA ALA A 122 3.76 4.84 -4.76
C ALA A 122 3.20 3.41 -4.68
N ASP A 123 3.26 2.64 -5.77
CA ASP A 123 2.87 1.22 -5.81
C ASP A 123 4.04 0.26 -5.54
N MET A 124 5.28 0.75 -5.51
CA MET A 124 6.45 -0.10 -5.36
C MET A 124 6.62 -0.53 -3.88
N HIS A 125 6.74 -1.84 -3.65
CA HIS A 125 6.99 -2.35 -2.30
C HIS A 125 8.33 -1.78 -1.79
N PRO A 126 8.48 -1.41 -0.50
CA PRO A 126 9.75 -0.90 0.01
C PRO A 126 10.92 -1.86 -0.22
N ALA A 127 10.66 -3.17 -0.21
CA ALA A 127 11.66 -4.18 -0.55
C ALA A 127 12.02 -4.16 -2.05
N ASP A 128 11.08 -3.82 -2.93
CA ASP A 128 11.32 -3.70 -4.38
C ASP A 128 12.04 -2.39 -4.69
N TYR A 129 11.77 -1.32 -3.93
CA TYR A 129 12.56 -0.08 -3.96
C TYR A 129 14.00 -0.32 -3.50
N LEU A 130 14.19 -1.09 -2.43
CA LEU A 130 15.54 -1.45 -1.96
C LEU A 130 16.22 -2.43 -2.92
N ALA A 131 15.49 -3.41 -3.46
CA ALA A 131 16.00 -4.34 -4.45
C ALA A 131 16.41 -3.58 -5.72
N SER A 132 15.57 -2.70 -6.26
CA SER A 132 15.93 -1.87 -7.43
C SER A 132 17.04 -0.86 -7.12
N ALA A 133 17.10 -0.28 -5.92
CA ALA A 133 18.17 0.63 -5.52
C ALA A 133 19.51 -0.07 -5.24
N ILE A 134 19.49 -1.33 -4.82
CA ILE A 134 20.69 -2.15 -4.54
C ILE A 134 21.12 -2.89 -5.80
N LEU A 135 20.24 -3.63 -6.48
CA LEU A 135 20.54 -4.33 -7.75
C LEU A 135 20.79 -3.37 -8.90
N GLY A 136 20.10 -2.24 -8.96
CA GLY A 136 20.34 -1.20 -9.96
C GLY A 136 21.68 -0.45 -9.75
N ARG A 137 22.27 -0.51 -8.54
CA ARG A 137 23.57 0.08 -8.22
C ARG A 137 24.71 -0.94 -8.06
N ALA A 138 24.42 -2.21 -7.86
CA ALA A 138 25.43 -3.26 -7.65
C ALA A 138 25.92 -3.78 -9.00
N SER A 139 27.19 -3.50 -9.32
CA SER A 139 27.87 -4.00 -10.52
C SER A 139 28.17 -5.52 -10.48
N GLY A 140 27.94 -6.17 -9.34
CA GLY A 140 27.98 -7.63 -9.18
C GLY A 140 27.61 -8.09 -7.77
N VAL A 141 27.06 -9.31 -7.65
CA VAL A 141 26.66 -9.96 -6.39
C VAL A 141 27.46 -11.26 -6.25
N ASN A 142 28.20 -11.40 -5.15
CA ASN A 142 28.91 -12.64 -4.78
C ASN A 142 28.16 -13.34 -3.65
N LEU A 143 27.45 -14.42 -3.98
CA LEU A 143 26.71 -15.22 -2.99
C LEU A 143 27.53 -16.46 -2.63
N LYS A 144 27.94 -16.56 -1.36
CA LYS A 144 28.54 -17.77 -0.81
C LYS A 144 27.43 -18.64 -0.22
N VAL A 145 27.05 -19.69 -0.94
CA VAL A 145 26.13 -20.72 -0.46
C VAL A 145 26.94 -21.92 0.03
N PRO A 146 26.45 -22.74 0.98
CA PRO A 146 27.19 -23.90 1.47
C PRO A 146 27.47 -24.86 0.31
N GLY A 147 28.71 -24.86 -0.20
CA GLY A 147 29.16 -25.71 -1.30
C GLY A 147 29.42 -25.01 -2.65
N ALA A 148 29.14 -23.71 -2.82
CA ALA A 148 29.47 -22.99 -4.06
C ALA A 148 29.60 -21.46 -3.86
N GLU A 149 30.55 -20.86 -4.59
CA GLU A 149 30.64 -19.40 -4.76
C GLU A 149 30.04 -19.04 -6.13
N ILE A 150 28.93 -18.32 -6.14
CA ILE A 150 28.28 -17.87 -7.37
C ILE A 150 28.53 -16.37 -7.49
N SER A 151 29.37 -15.99 -8.46
CA SER A 151 29.65 -14.60 -8.82
C SER A 151 28.76 -14.18 -9.98
N LEU A 152 27.77 -13.33 -9.73
CA LEU A 152 26.91 -12.75 -10.76
C LEU A 152 27.39 -11.33 -11.08
N THR A 153 27.80 -11.08 -12.33
CA THR A 153 28.23 -9.74 -12.78
C THR A 153 27.05 -8.99 -13.40
N GLY A 154 27.06 -7.65 -13.41
CA GLY A 154 25.95 -6.82 -13.91
C GLY A 154 25.48 -7.13 -15.35
N LYS A 155 26.33 -7.74 -16.19
CA LYS A 155 25.97 -8.21 -17.54
C LYS A 155 25.08 -9.45 -17.53
N ASP A 156 25.24 -10.34 -16.55
CA ASP A 156 24.47 -11.56 -16.40
C ASP A 156 23.11 -11.27 -15.75
N LEU A 157 23.08 -10.31 -14.82
CA LEU A 157 21.84 -9.79 -14.21
C LEU A 157 20.92 -9.13 -15.25
N LYS A 158 21.48 -8.39 -16.21
CA LYS A 158 20.71 -7.77 -17.29
C LYS A 158 20.09 -8.79 -18.25
N ARG A 159 20.70 -9.98 -18.40
CA ARG A 159 20.16 -11.07 -19.23
C ARG A 159 18.99 -11.76 -18.56
N LEU A 160 19.05 -11.97 -17.25
CA LEU A 160 17.95 -12.55 -16.47
C LEU A 160 16.71 -11.64 -16.46
N GLN A 161 16.89 -10.32 -16.43
CA GLN A 161 15.77 -9.38 -16.50
C GLN A 161 15.05 -9.38 -17.87
N THR A 162 15.72 -9.77 -18.96
CA THR A 162 15.12 -9.85 -20.30
C THR A 162 14.44 -11.20 -20.57
N ASP A 163 14.77 -12.25 -19.82
CA ASP A 163 14.24 -13.61 -20.04
C ASP A 163 12.93 -13.90 -19.28
N GLU A 164 12.52 -13.02 -18.35
CA GLU A 164 11.23 -13.08 -17.64
C GLU A 164 10.18 -12.06 -18.16
N GLY A 165 10.37 -11.54 -19.38
CA GLY A 165 9.42 -10.65 -20.06
C GLY A 165 8.44 -11.38 -20.97
#